data_AF-A0A6N2I921-F1
#
_entry.id   AF-A0A6N2I921-F1
#
_cell.length_a   1.000
_cell.length_b   1.000
_cell.length_c   1.000
_cell.angle_alpha   90.00
_cell.angle_beta   90.00
_cell.angle_gamma   90.00
#
_symmetry.space_group_name_H-M   'P 1'
#
loop_
_entity.id
_entity.type
_entity.pdbx_description
1 polymer ?
#
loop_
_entity_poly.entity_id
_entity_poly.type
_entity_poly.pdbx_seq_one_letter_code
_entity_poly.pdbx_strand_id
1 'polypeptide(L)'
;MTVKISHQGVQDAIRNMQTAQTEMREALTWMENNFTALRDTLTGQTRTSWEEFNDELKRIKTQLETQYGTAMTTLQRMHSRQIDGDQEGGRTLGTLQGS
;
A
#
# COMPACT_ATOMS: atom_id res chain seq x y z
N MET A 1 12.76 -18.70 18.93
CA MET A 1 13.03 -17.51 18.10
C MET A 1 11.75 -16.67 18.05
N THR A 2 11.57 -15.77 19.00
CA THR A 2 10.47 -14.80 18.96
C THR A 2 10.83 -13.78 17.89
N VAL A 3 10.07 -13.77 16.80
CA VAL A 3 10.17 -12.73 15.77
C VAL A 3 9.73 -11.43 16.44
N LYS A 4 10.68 -10.71 17.06
CA LYS A 4 10.49 -9.32 17.48
C LYS A 4 10.42 -8.48 16.21
N ILE A 5 9.31 -8.56 15.50
CA ILE A 5 8.87 -7.42 14.71
C ILE A 5 8.85 -6.26 15.72
N SER A 6 9.62 -5.19 15.58
CA SER A 6 9.46 -4.09 16.53
C SER A 6 8.20 -3.34 16.12
N HIS A 7 7.40 -2.89 17.09
CA HIS A 7 6.27 -2.00 16.85
C HIS A 7 6.66 -0.84 15.91
N GLN A 8 7.87 -0.33 16.10
CA GLN A 8 8.49 0.69 15.27
C GLN A 8 8.66 0.24 13.81
N GLY A 9 9.13 -0.99 13.56
CA GLY A 9 9.31 -1.52 12.21
C GLY A 9 8.00 -1.66 11.42
N VAL A 10 6.89 -1.99 12.09
CA VAL A 10 5.56 -2.02 11.44
C VAL A 10 5.07 -0.60 11.14
N GLN A 11 5.29 0.34 12.05
CA GLN A 11 4.92 1.74 11.83
C GLN A 11 5.74 2.37 10.70
N ASP A 12 7.04 2.08 10.64
CA ASP A 12 7.92 2.55 9.56
C ASP A 12 7.51 1.92 8.21
N ALA A 13 7.15 0.64 8.20
CA ALA A 13 6.61 -0.02 7.01
C ALA A 13 5.29 0.61 6.54
N ILE A 14 4.38 0.95 7.47
CA ILE A 14 3.14 1.65 7.16
C ILE A 14 3.42 3.03 6.54
N ARG A 15 4.33 3.82 7.15
CA ARG A 15 4.68 5.16 6.62
C ARG A 15 5.30 5.05 5.23
N ASN A 16 6.27 4.16 5.04
CA ASN A 16 6.93 3.95 3.75
C ASN A 16 5.93 3.52 2.67
N MET A 17 4.97 2.64 3.02
CA MET A 17 3.90 2.27 2.10
C MET A 17 2.98 3.42 1.74
N GLN A 18 2.60 4.27 2.70
CA GLN A 18 1.75 5.44 2.45
C GLN A 18 2.46 6.45 1.52
N THR A 19 3.75 6.68 1.73
CA THR A 19 4.56 7.53 0.84
C THR A 19 4.62 6.94 -0.56
N ALA A 20 4.98 5.66 -0.69
CA ALA A 20 5.04 4.99 -1.99
C ALA A 20 3.69 4.99 -2.72
N GLN A 21 2.57 4.80 -2.00
CA GLN A 21 1.23 4.87 -2.58
C GLN A 21 0.94 6.28 -3.13
N THR A 22 1.31 7.31 -2.38
CA THR A 22 1.10 8.71 -2.77
C THR A 22 1.90 9.04 -4.03
N GLU A 23 3.18 8.70 -4.04
CA GLU A 23 4.07 8.90 -5.19
C GLU A 23 3.55 8.16 -6.44
N MET A 24 3.10 6.90 -6.28
CA MET A 24 2.53 6.14 -7.41
C MET A 24 1.23 6.75 -7.92
N ARG A 25 0.35 7.22 -7.02
CA ARG A 25 -0.90 7.88 -7.42
C ARG A 25 -0.62 9.19 -8.18
N GLU A 26 0.35 9.96 -7.72
CA GLU A 26 0.78 11.19 -8.37
C GLU A 26 1.40 10.91 -9.74
N ALA A 27 2.29 9.91 -9.84
CA ALA A 27 2.89 9.49 -11.11
C ALA A 27 1.83 9.01 -12.13
N LEU A 28 0.86 8.20 -11.70
CA LEU A 28 -0.24 7.75 -12.55
C LEU A 28 -1.13 8.92 -13.00
N THR A 29 -1.44 9.85 -12.10
CA THR A 29 -2.22 11.06 -12.44
C THR A 29 -1.46 11.95 -13.42
N TRP A 30 -0.16 12.12 -13.20
CA TRP A 30 0.71 12.86 -14.12
C TRP A 30 0.76 12.20 -15.49
N MET A 31 0.88 10.87 -15.57
CA MET A 31 0.80 10.13 -16.82
C MET A 31 -0.55 10.36 -17.50
N GLU A 32 -1.67 10.16 -16.80
CA GLU A 32 -3.02 10.36 -17.33
C GLU A 32 -3.22 11.76 -17.93
N ASN A 33 -2.73 12.80 -17.24
CA ASN A 33 -2.81 14.18 -17.72
C ASN A 33 -1.94 14.44 -18.96
N ASN A 34 -0.69 14.00 -18.98
CA ASN A 34 0.21 14.21 -20.12
C ASN A 34 -0.22 13.40 -21.34
N PHE A 35 -0.70 12.17 -21.14
CA PHE A 35 -1.17 11.31 -22.22
C PHE A 35 -2.51 11.79 -22.79
N THR A 36 -3.37 12.42 -21.99
CA THR A 36 -4.61 13.05 -22.50
C THR A 36 -4.30 14.17 -23.50
N ALA A 37 -3.25 14.96 -23.26
CA ALA A 37 -2.83 16.00 -24.22
C ALA A 37 -2.33 15.39 -25.55
N LEU A 38 -1.72 14.20 -25.51
CA LEU A 38 -1.30 13.48 -26.71
C LEU A 38 -2.49 12.97 -27.51
N ARG A 39 -3.55 12.48 -26.85
CA ARG A 39 -4.76 11.91 -27.50
C ARG A 39 -5.29 12.75 -28.64
N ASP A 40 -5.40 14.06 -28.44
CA ASP A 40 -6.03 14.97 -29.41
C ASP A 40 -5.20 15.17 -30.68
N THR A 41 -3.92 14.79 -30.63
CA THR A 41 -3.01 14.81 -31.79
C THR A 41 -2.90 13.45 -32.50
N LEU A 42 -3.44 12.38 -31.91
CA LEU A 42 -3.36 11.02 -32.46
C LEU A 42 -4.53 10.72 -33.41
N THR A 43 -4.23 10.02 -34.49
CA THR A 43 -5.22 9.57 -35.48
C THR A 43 -4.97 8.12 -35.90
N GLY A 44 -6.00 7.47 -36.43
CA GLY A 44 -5.91 6.09 -36.94
C GLY A 44 -5.45 5.08 -35.89
N GLN A 45 -4.56 4.18 -36.29
CA GLN A 45 -4.06 3.08 -35.46
C GLN A 45 -3.40 3.56 -34.16
N THR A 46 -2.70 4.69 -34.19
CA THR A 46 -2.01 5.24 -33.01
C THR A 46 -3.00 5.69 -31.94
N ARG A 47 -4.19 6.17 -32.34
CA ARG A 47 -5.26 6.50 -31.39
C ARG A 47 -5.81 5.24 -30.74
N THR A 48 -6.05 4.18 -31.51
CA THR A 48 -6.53 2.91 -30.96
C THR A 48 -5.54 2.32 -29.95
N SER A 49 -4.25 2.27 -30.30
CA SER A 49 -3.22 1.79 -29.36
C SER A 49 -3.07 2.67 -28.12
N TRP A 50 -3.33 3.98 -28.23
CA TRP A 50 -3.39 4.87 -27.07
C TRP A 50 -4.60 4.58 -26.18
N GLU A 51 -5.78 4.32 -26.77
CA GLU A 51 -6.99 3.97 -26.02
C GLU A 51 -6.78 2.65 -25.24
N GLU A 52 -6.17 1.64 -25.88
CA GLU A 52 -5.78 0.38 -25.25
C GLU A 52 -4.80 0.60 -24.08
N PHE A 53 -3.75 1.39 -24.30
CA PHE A 53 -2.79 1.74 -23.24
C PHE A 53 -3.48 2.46 -22.07
N ASN A 54 -4.37 3.41 -22.34
CA ASN A 54 -5.09 4.15 -21.31
C ASN A 54 -6.00 3.24 -20.47
N ASP A 55 -6.66 2.28 -21.11
CA ASP A 55 -7.48 1.29 -20.40
C ASP A 55 -6.64 0.34 -19.56
N GLU A 56 -5.46 -0.05 -20.03
CA GLU A 56 -4.51 -0.84 -19.24
C GLU A 56 -3.98 -0.03 -18.04
N LEU A 57 -3.65 1.25 -18.23
CA LEU A 57 -3.23 2.15 -17.16
C LEU A 57 -4.30 2.27 -16.06
N LYS A 58 -5.58 2.39 -16.44
CA LYS A 58 -6.70 2.40 -15.48
C LYS A 58 -6.81 1.08 -14.71
N ARG A 59 -6.65 -0.06 -15.38
CA ARG A 59 -6.66 -1.37 -14.72
C ARG A 59 -5.52 -1.49 -13.70
N ILE A 60 -4.31 -1.07 -14.07
CA ILE A 60 -3.14 -1.07 -13.18
C ILE A 60 -3.40 -0.19 -11.96
N LYS A 61 -3.99 1.00 -12.15
CA LYS A 61 -4.36 1.91 -11.04
C LYS A 61 -5.30 1.23 -10.03
N THR A 62 -6.37 0.59 -10.51
CA THR A 62 -7.32 -0.13 -9.64
C THR A 62 -6.67 -1.32 -8.93
N GLN A 63 -5.81 -2.06 -9.63
CA GLN A 63 -5.06 -3.18 -9.03
C GLN A 63 -4.12 -2.70 -7.94
N LEU A 64 -3.36 -1.63 -8.17
CA LEU A 64 -2.49 -1.02 -7.18
C LEU A 64 -3.27 -0.57 -5.95
N GLU A 65 -4.37 0.15 -6.12
CA GLU A 65 -5.22 0.57 -5.00
C GLU A 65 -5.71 -0.62 -4.15
N THR A 66 -6.11 -1.71 -4.82
CA THR A 66 -6.57 -2.94 -4.15
C THR A 66 -5.43 -3.62 -3.38
N GLN A 67 -4.26 -3.76 -4.01
CA GLN A 67 -3.07 -4.37 -3.39
C GLN A 67 -2.60 -3.55 -2.19
N TYR A 68 -2.57 -2.21 -2.32
CA TYR A 68 -2.24 -1.30 -1.22
C TYR A 68 -3.23 -1.42 -0.06
N GLY A 69 -4.54 -1.43 -0.35
CA GLY A 69 -5.56 -1.60 0.70
C GLY A 69 -5.40 -2.92 1.46
N THR A 70 -5.09 -4.00 0.75
CA THR A 70 -4.85 -5.32 1.34
C THR A 70 -3.59 -5.33 2.20
N ALA A 71 -2.49 -4.76 1.71
CA ALA A 71 -1.23 -4.71 2.42
C ALA A 71 -1.34 -3.81 3.67
N MET A 72 -2.00 -2.65 3.57
CA MET A 72 -2.25 -1.76 4.71
C MET A 72 -3.08 -2.44 5.80
N THR A 73 -4.16 -3.10 5.41
CA THR A 73 -5.02 -3.86 6.34
C THR A 73 -4.26 -5.01 7.00
N THR A 74 -3.32 -5.62 6.29
CA THR A 74 -2.47 -6.69 6.82
C THR A 74 -1.49 -6.14 7.86
N LEU A 75 -0.82 -5.03 7.55
CA LEU A 75 0.09 -4.35 8.49
C LEU A 75 -0.65 -3.86 9.74
N GLN A 76 -1.84 -3.28 9.60
CA GLN A 76 -2.68 -2.88 10.74
C GLN A 76 -3.08 -4.08 11.62
N ARG A 77 -3.44 -5.22 11.01
CA ARG A 77 -3.73 -6.46 11.75
C ARG A 77 -2.50 -6.99 12.47
N MET A 78 -1.32 -6.92 11.85
CA MET A 78 -0.06 -7.32 12.50
C MET A 78 0.24 -6.41 13.71
N HIS A 79 0.07 -5.09 13.56
CA HIS A 79 0.23 -4.14 14.65
C HIS A 79 -0.74 -4.42 15.81
N SER A 80 -2.02 -4.65 15.53
CA SER A 80 -3.03 -4.96 16.57
C SER A 80 -2.69 -6.25 17.33
N ARG A 81 -2.40 -7.35 16.61
CA ARG A 81 -2.03 -8.63 17.24
C ARG A 81 -0.79 -8.51 18.11
N GLN A 82 0.11 -7.61 17.74
CA GLN A 82 1.32 -7.39 18.49
C GLN A 82 1.06 -6.65 19.81
N ILE A 83 0.19 -5.64 19.81
CA ILE A 83 -0.28 -4.97 21.04
C ILE A 83 -0.94 -5.99 21.97
N ASP A 84 -1.82 -6.82 21.44
CA ASP A 84 -2.57 -7.81 22.23
C ASP A 84 -1.61 -8.84 22.86
N GLY A 85 -0.64 -9.34 22.09
CA GLY A 85 0.39 -10.26 22.58
C GLY A 85 1.31 -9.64 23.64
N ASP A 86 1.70 -8.36 23.48
CA ASP A 86 2.50 -7.64 24.48
C ASP A 86 1.72 -7.46 25.80
N GLN A 87 0.40 -7.21 25.73
CA GLN A 87 -0.45 -7.10 26.92
C GLN A 87 -0.66 -8.44 27.64
N GLU A 88 -0.89 -9.53 26.91
CA GLU A 88 -1.02 -10.87 27.51
C GLU A 88 0.30 -11.36 28.12
N GLY A 89 1.42 -11.14 27.44
CA GLY A 89 2.76 -11.46 27.95
C GLY A 89 3.12 -10.65 29.20
N GLY A 90 2.79 -9.36 29.23
CA GLY A 90 3.01 -8.51 30.40
C GLY A 90 2.19 -8.92 31.62
N ARG A 91 0.92 -9.33 31.42
CA ARG A 91 0.07 -9.82 32.52
C ARG A 91 0.56 -11.14 33.09
N THR A 92 0.93 -12.09 32.24
CA THR A 92 1.40 -13.42 32.66
C THR A 92 2.74 -13.37 33.39
N LEU A 93 3.68 -12.54 32.93
CA LEU A 93 4.95 -12.32 33.63
C LEU A 93 4.77 -11.58 34.97
N GLY A 94 3.86 -10.60 35.05
CA GLY A 94 3.54 -9.90 36.30
C GLY A 94 2.96 -10.82 37.37
N THR A 95 2.13 -11.80 36.98
CA THR A 95 1.62 -12.83 37.90
C THR A 95 2.66 -13.84 38.36
N LEU A 96 3.69 -14.13 37.57
CA LEU A 96 4.78 -15.05 37.94
C LEU A 96 5.84 -14.40 38.83
N GLN A 97 5.96 -13.07 38.82
CA GLN A 97 6.93 -12.33 39.64
C GLN A 97 6.36 -11.87 41.00
N GLY A 98 5.03 -11.95 41.16
CA GLY A 98 4.32 -11.60 42.40
C GLY A 98 3.88 -12.79 43.25
N SER A 99 4.28 -14.02 42.88
CA SER A 99 3.99 -15.27 43.60
C SER A 99 5.27 -15.90 44.15
#